data_AF-A0A515A4X5-F1
#
_entry.id   AF-A0A515A4X5-F1
#
_cell.length_a   1.000
_cell.length_b   1.000
_cell.length_c   1.000
_cell.angle_alpha   90.00
_cell.angle_beta   90.00
_cell.angle_gamma   90.00
#
_symmetry.space_group_name_H-M   'P 1'
#
loop_
_entity.id
_entity.type
_entity.pdbx_description
1 polymer ?
#
loop_
_entity_poly.entity_id
_entity_poly.type
_entity_poly.pdbx_seq_one_letter_code
_entity_poly.pdbx_strand_id
1 'polypeptide(L)'
;MTRLKGLISWFNLVGLLALAGCQQDWARPERIRLKLGDQPAWAALNWNGQGWEATNGTSHQQIFWLRFRIRLDAAGTAHKPLGLKIISLGSFEAFWDGRLIGHNGQVGRTKALERPGHHATCWLLPDSDAKPGLHVLALSVSNFYARTGYSFYNRSGN
;
A
#
# COMPACT_ATOMS: atom_id res chain seq x y z
N MET A 1 4.62 41.37 47.34
CA MET A 1 5.41 40.65 46.31
C MET A 1 4.59 39.47 45.78
N THR A 2 3.69 39.75 44.84
CA THR A 2 2.63 38.83 44.34
C THR A 2 2.70 38.69 42.81
N ARG A 3 3.91 38.62 42.25
CA ARG A 3 4.13 38.57 40.79
C ARG A 3 5.15 37.53 40.32
N LEU A 4 5.23 36.38 40.98
CA LEU A 4 6.13 35.29 40.52
C LEU A 4 5.48 33.91 40.40
N LYS A 5 4.18 33.78 40.65
CA LYS A 5 3.44 32.52 40.48
C LYS A 5 2.69 32.41 39.14
N GLY A 6 2.51 33.52 38.42
CA GLY A 6 1.77 33.56 37.15
C GLY A 6 2.57 33.09 35.92
N LEU A 7 3.90 33.19 35.94
CA LEU A 7 4.73 32.89 34.77
C LEU A 7 5.03 31.38 34.61
N ILE A 8 5.10 30.64 35.72
CA ILE A 8 5.43 29.20 35.72
C ILE A 8 4.23 28.35 35.29
N SER A 9 3.01 28.86 35.44
CA SER A 9 1.79 28.17 35.01
C SER A 9 1.60 28.19 33.48
N TRP A 10 2.07 29.23 32.78
CA TRP A 10 1.90 29.34 31.32
C TRP A 10 2.86 28.43 30.54
N PHE A 11 4.09 28.26 31.02
CA PHE A 11 5.09 27.40 30.36
C PHE A 11 4.74 25.90 30.37
N ASN A 12 3.93 25.45 31.34
CA ASN A 12 3.53 24.06 31.43
C ASN A 12 2.40 23.68 30.45
N LEU A 13 1.57 24.64 30.03
CA LEU A 13 0.48 24.37 29.07
C LEU A 13 1.01 24.23 27.63
N VAL A 14 2.09 24.95 27.28
CA VAL A 14 2.73 24.87 25.95
C VAL A 14 3.51 23.56 25.79
N GLY A 15 4.12 23.04 26.86
CA GLY A 15 4.83 21.76 26.83
C GLY A 15 3.93 20.54 26.63
N LEU A 16 2.68 20.58 27.12
CA LEU A 16 1.72 19.48 26.98
C LEU A 16 1.11 19.36 25.56
N LEU A 17 1.03 20.45 24.79
CA LEU A 17 0.54 20.43 23.41
C LEU A 17 1.57 19.88 22.41
N ALA A 18 2.86 19.89 22.73
CA ALA A 18 3.92 19.43 21.83
C ALA A 18 4.00 17.90 21.67
N LEU A 19 3.35 17.14 22.56
CA LEU A 19 3.36 15.66 22.53
C LEU A 19 2.09 15.05 21.91
N ALA A 20 1.09 15.87 21.55
CA ALA A 20 -0.08 15.43 20.80
C ALA A 20 0.25 15.31 19.30
N GLY A 21 1.28 14.54 18.96
CA GLY A 21 1.52 14.14 17.57
C GLY A 21 0.43 13.15 17.15
N CYS A 22 -0.32 13.45 16.09
CA CYS A 22 -1.22 12.47 15.48
C CYS A 22 -0.41 11.23 15.08
N GLN A 23 -0.62 10.10 15.76
CA GLN A 23 -0.23 8.81 15.21
C GLN A 23 -1.00 8.63 13.90
N GLN A 24 -0.26 8.49 12.81
CA GLN A 24 -0.89 8.19 11.54
C GLN A 24 -1.16 6.69 11.47
N ASP A 25 -2.43 6.34 11.62
CA ASP A 25 -2.88 4.95 11.54
C ASP A 25 -2.77 4.47 10.09
N TRP A 26 -1.94 3.45 9.86
CA TRP A 26 -1.82 2.76 8.58
C TRP A 26 -2.28 1.31 8.73
N ALA A 27 -3.29 0.91 7.95
CA ALA A 27 -3.60 -0.50 7.78
C ALA A 27 -2.45 -1.18 7.02
N ARG A 28 -1.77 -2.13 7.65
CA ARG A 28 -0.73 -2.95 7.00
C ARG A 28 -1.38 -4.21 6.39
N PRO A 29 -0.88 -4.69 5.25
CA PRO A 29 -1.28 -6.01 4.74
C PRO A 29 -0.94 -7.11 5.75
N GLU A 30 -1.91 -7.96 6.09
CA GLU A 30 -1.70 -9.17 6.91
C GLU A 30 -0.82 -10.19 6.18
N ARG A 31 -0.90 -10.20 4.85
CA ARG A 31 -0.20 -11.17 4.01
C ARG A 31 0.07 -10.59 2.64
N ILE A 32 1.27 -10.85 2.15
CA ILE A 32 1.68 -10.58 0.77
C ILE A 32 2.00 -11.91 0.08
N ARG A 33 1.53 -12.05 -1.15
CA ARG A 33 1.79 -13.22 -1.99
C ARG A 33 2.14 -12.80 -3.41
N LEU A 34 3.10 -13.49 -4.01
CA LEU A 34 3.53 -13.30 -5.38
C LEU A 34 3.25 -14.53 -6.23
N LYS A 35 2.89 -14.31 -7.50
CA LYS A 35 2.84 -15.35 -8.52
C LYS A 35 3.34 -14.83 -9.85
N LEU A 36 4.20 -15.61 -10.49
CA LEU A 36 4.72 -15.32 -11.82
C LEU A 36 3.70 -15.66 -12.90
N GLY A 37 3.70 -14.87 -13.97
CA GLY A 37 2.76 -15.00 -15.08
C GLY A 37 1.75 -13.85 -15.12
N ASP A 38 0.79 -13.95 -16.03
CA ASP A 38 -0.10 -12.86 -16.39
C ASP A 38 -1.54 -13.39 -16.59
N GLN A 39 -2.27 -13.60 -15.50
CA GLN A 39 -3.66 -14.07 -15.53
C GLN A 39 -4.57 -13.11 -14.76
N PRO A 40 -5.48 -12.37 -15.46
CA PRO A 40 -6.38 -11.40 -14.82
C PRO A 40 -7.29 -11.98 -13.74
N ALA A 41 -7.65 -13.26 -13.83
CA ALA A 41 -8.47 -13.95 -12.84
C ALA A 41 -7.84 -13.94 -11.42
N TRP A 42 -6.53 -13.76 -11.32
CA TRP A 42 -5.83 -13.68 -10.03
C TRP A 42 -6.14 -12.41 -9.22
N ALA A 43 -6.76 -11.40 -9.84
CA ALA A 43 -7.22 -10.20 -9.15
C ALA A 43 -8.38 -10.46 -8.17
N ALA A 44 -9.16 -11.53 -8.40
CA ALA A 44 -10.41 -11.77 -7.68
C ALA A 44 -10.21 -11.86 -6.16
N LEU A 45 -11.13 -11.25 -5.39
CA LEU A 45 -11.16 -11.30 -3.93
C LEU A 45 -11.02 -12.73 -3.40
N ASN A 46 -11.76 -13.66 -4.00
CA ASN A 46 -11.94 -15.03 -3.50
C ASN A 46 -10.91 -16.01 -4.06
N TRP A 47 -9.94 -15.57 -4.87
CA TRP A 47 -9.02 -16.47 -5.55
C TRP A 47 -8.18 -17.30 -4.56
N ASN A 48 -8.10 -18.61 -4.77
CA ASN A 48 -7.25 -19.49 -3.97
C ASN A 48 -5.76 -19.24 -4.27
N GLY A 49 -5.09 -18.55 -3.35
CA GLY A 49 -3.66 -18.22 -3.42
C GLY A 49 -2.72 -19.32 -2.92
N GLN A 50 -3.19 -20.56 -2.72
CA GLN A 50 -2.30 -21.67 -2.36
C GLN A 50 -1.21 -21.86 -3.43
N GLY A 51 0.01 -22.13 -2.97
CA GLY A 51 1.19 -22.25 -3.84
C GLY A 51 1.80 -20.93 -4.33
N TRP A 52 1.24 -19.78 -3.94
CA TRP A 52 1.88 -18.49 -4.20
C TRP A 52 3.04 -18.26 -3.23
N GLU A 53 4.09 -17.62 -3.71
CA GLU A 53 5.29 -17.35 -2.93
C GLU A 53 5.04 -16.25 -1.89
N ALA A 54 5.59 -16.40 -0.70
CA ALA A 54 5.48 -15.44 0.39
C ALA A 54 6.49 -14.28 0.25
N THR A 55 6.46 -13.59 -0.89
CA THR A 55 7.32 -12.45 -1.23
C THR A 55 6.49 -11.30 -1.79
N ASN A 56 7.07 -10.10 -1.80
CA ASN A 56 6.52 -8.90 -2.39
C ASN A 56 7.27 -8.42 -3.66
N GLY A 57 8.16 -9.25 -4.20
CA GLY A 57 8.90 -8.94 -5.42
C GLY A 57 9.73 -10.11 -5.94
N THR A 58 10.32 -9.90 -7.12
CA THR A 58 11.18 -10.83 -7.84
C THR A 58 12.42 -10.09 -8.36
N SER A 59 13.55 -10.80 -8.50
CA SER A 59 14.81 -10.27 -9.06
C SER A 59 14.88 -10.34 -10.59
N HIS A 60 13.90 -11.00 -11.21
CA HIS A 60 13.81 -11.13 -12.67
C HIS A 60 12.97 -10.00 -13.26
N GLN A 61 13.32 -9.60 -14.48
CA GLN A 61 12.52 -8.69 -15.30
C GLN A 61 11.41 -9.49 -15.98
N GLN A 62 10.17 -9.34 -15.52
CA GLN A 62 9.03 -10.11 -16.02
C GLN A 62 7.70 -9.48 -15.60
N ILE A 63 6.60 -10.09 -16.03
CA ILE A 63 5.28 -9.83 -15.45
C ILE A 63 5.04 -10.78 -14.28
N PHE A 64 4.52 -10.22 -13.19
CA PHE A 64 4.10 -10.98 -12.02
C PHE A 64 2.95 -10.27 -11.32
N TRP A 65 2.28 -11.03 -10.46
CA TRP A 65 1.17 -10.55 -9.66
C TRP A 65 1.54 -10.52 -8.20
N LEU A 66 1.15 -9.45 -7.53
CA LEU A 66 1.19 -9.33 -6.07
C LEU A 66 -0.24 -9.30 -5.53
N ARG A 67 -0.48 -9.99 -4.42
CA ARG A 67 -1.73 -9.92 -3.67
C ARG A 67 -1.46 -9.58 -2.22
N PHE A 68 -2.09 -8.50 -1.77
CA PHE A 68 -2.05 -7.98 -0.41
C PHE A 68 -3.41 -8.26 0.23
N ARG A 69 -3.44 -9.09 1.27
CA ARG A 69 -4.63 -9.26 2.12
C ARG A 69 -4.60 -8.19 3.18
N ILE A 70 -5.63 -7.35 3.22
CA ILE A 70 -5.72 -6.19 4.10
C ILE A 70 -6.99 -6.35 4.93
N ARG A 71 -6.88 -6.19 6.24
CA ARG A 71 -8.05 -6.11 7.12
C ARG A 71 -8.27 -4.65 7.49
N LEU A 72 -9.49 -4.20 7.27
CA LEU A 72 -9.96 -2.88 7.68
C LEU A 72 -10.85 -3.06 8.92
N ASP A 73 -10.45 -2.45 10.02
CA ASP A 73 -11.20 -2.51 11.28
C ASP A 73 -12.30 -1.45 11.32
N ALA A 74 -13.42 -1.78 11.98
CA ALA A 74 -14.55 -0.86 12.11
C ALA A 74 -14.16 0.45 12.80
N ALA A 75 -13.29 0.41 13.80
CA ALA A 75 -12.81 1.60 14.51
C ALA A 75 -11.91 2.49 13.64
N GLY A 76 -11.11 1.89 12.74
CA GLY A 76 -10.19 2.62 11.85
C GLY A 76 -10.85 3.20 10.59
N THR A 77 -11.97 2.61 10.17
CA THR A 77 -12.77 3.03 9.00
C THR A 77 -13.88 4.02 9.37
N ALA A 78 -14.31 4.03 10.64
CA ALA A 78 -15.37 4.92 11.10
C ALA A 78 -14.93 6.40 11.02
N HIS A 79 -15.63 7.18 10.21
CA HIS A 79 -15.53 8.65 10.11
C HIS A 79 -14.22 9.21 9.53
N LYS A 80 -13.44 8.39 8.81
CA LYS A 80 -12.21 8.87 8.13
C LYS A 80 -12.15 8.36 6.69
N PRO A 81 -11.98 9.24 5.69
CA PRO A 81 -11.67 8.81 4.34
C PRO A 81 -10.37 8.00 4.34
N LEU A 82 -10.40 6.82 3.73
CA LEU A 82 -9.22 5.99 3.56
C LEU A 82 -8.57 6.26 2.21
N GLY A 83 -7.27 5.99 2.13
CA GLY A 83 -6.52 6.06 0.89
C GLY A 83 -5.51 4.92 0.79
N LEU A 84 -5.17 4.57 -0.46
CA LEU A 84 -4.11 3.64 -0.78
C LEU A 84 -2.86 4.42 -1.15
N LYS A 85 -1.77 4.17 -0.44
CA LYS A 85 -0.43 4.59 -0.83
C LYS A 85 0.35 3.37 -1.31
N ILE A 86 0.67 3.34 -2.60
CA ILE A 86 1.40 2.25 -3.23
C ILE A 86 2.79 2.76 -3.62
N ILE A 87 3.82 2.09 -3.13
CA ILE A 87 5.22 2.34 -3.49
C ILE A 87 5.69 1.12 -4.27
N SER A 88 6.04 1.32 -5.54
CA SER A 88 6.45 0.26 -6.46
C SER A 88 7.55 0.77 -7.39
N LEU A 89 8.47 -0.12 -7.75
CA LEU A 89 9.55 0.13 -8.70
C LEU A 89 9.28 -0.47 -10.08
N GLY A 90 8.08 -1.02 -10.28
CA GLY A 90 7.56 -1.47 -11.57
C GLY A 90 6.30 -0.70 -11.94
N SER A 91 5.97 -0.75 -13.22
CA SER A 91 4.67 -0.29 -13.74
C SER A 91 3.59 -1.26 -13.29
N PHE A 92 2.39 -0.78 -12.94
CA PHE A 92 1.35 -1.67 -12.45
C PHE A 92 -0.07 -1.24 -12.78
N GLU A 93 -0.95 -2.23 -12.81
CA GLU A 93 -2.41 -2.08 -12.72
C GLU A 93 -2.86 -2.55 -11.34
N ALA A 94 -3.68 -1.75 -10.66
CA ALA A 94 -4.15 -2.01 -9.31
C ALA A 94 -5.62 -2.40 -9.28
N PHE A 95 -5.92 -3.50 -8.62
CA PHE A 95 -7.26 -4.05 -8.49
C PHE A 95 -7.63 -4.13 -7.01
N TRP A 96 -8.78 -3.56 -6.65
CA TRP A 96 -9.37 -3.68 -5.32
C TRP A 96 -10.54 -4.67 -5.38
N ASP A 97 -10.44 -5.74 -4.62
CA ASP A 97 -11.42 -6.84 -4.58
C ASP A 97 -11.79 -7.40 -5.97
N GLY A 98 -10.84 -7.33 -6.91
CA GLY A 98 -11.00 -7.78 -8.30
C GLY A 98 -11.43 -6.69 -9.29
N ARG A 99 -11.77 -5.48 -8.84
CA ARG A 99 -12.10 -4.34 -9.71
C ARG A 99 -10.88 -3.46 -9.94
N LEU A 100 -10.58 -3.13 -11.20
CA LEU A 100 -9.53 -2.17 -11.55
C LEU A 100 -9.85 -0.79 -10.92
N ILE A 101 -8.92 -0.24 -10.15
CA ILE A 101 -9.06 1.07 -9.49
C ILE A 101 -8.06 2.11 -10.00
N GLY A 102 -7.02 1.69 -10.72
CA GLY A 102 -6.03 2.61 -11.24
C GLY A 102 -4.81 1.90 -11.81
N HIS A 103 -3.89 2.69 -12.34
CA HIS A 103 -2.61 2.22 -12.87
C HIS A 103 -1.50 3.23 -12.55
N ASN A 104 -0.26 2.76 -12.61
CA ASN A 104 0.94 3.58 -12.49
C ASN A 104 1.90 3.19 -13.61
N GLY A 105 2.04 4.08 -14.59
CA GLY A 105 2.68 3.74 -15.86
C GLY A 105 1.77 2.85 -16.72
N GLN A 106 2.39 2.05 -17.59
CA GLN A 106 1.73 1.06 -18.45
C GLN A 106 2.43 -0.28 -18.31
N VAL A 107 1.70 -1.32 -17.90
CA VAL A 107 2.20 -2.69 -17.85
C VAL A 107 2.46 -3.19 -19.27
N GLY A 108 3.65 -3.75 -19.49
CA GLY A 108 4.05 -4.28 -20.79
C GLY A 108 4.72 -5.65 -20.65
N ARG A 109 4.60 -6.49 -21.68
CA ARG A 109 5.26 -7.82 -21.74
C ARG A 109 6.75 -7.76 -22.08
N THR A 110 7.23 -6.59 -22.44
CA THR A 110 8.63 -6.32 -22.80
C THR A 110 8.98 -4.91 -22.37
N LYS A 111 10.29 -4.60 -22.31
CA LYS A 111 10.78 -3.25 -22.03
C LYS A 111 10.24 -2.18 -23.00
N ALA A 112 10.02 -2.53 -24.26
CA ALA A 112 9.50 -1.60 -25.27
C ALA A 112 8.00 -1.30 -25.11
N LEU A 113 7.24 -2.22 -24.49
CA LEU A 113 5.80 -2.08 -24.25
C LEU A 113 5.48 -1.52 -22.86
N GLU A 114 6.41 -1.64 -21.91
CA GLU A 114 6.28 -1.04 -20.58
C GLU A 114 6.54 0.47 -20.64
N ARG A 115 5.72 1.26 -19.95
CA ARG A 115 6.00 2.68 -19.69
C ARG A 115 6.15 2.90 -18.19
N PRO A 116 7.34 3.30 -17.69
CA PRO A 116 7.56 3.54 -16.27
C PRO A 116 6.55 4.54 -15.67
N GLY A 117 6.09 4.23 -14.47
CA GLY A 117 5.26 5.12 -13.65
C GLY A 117 6.06 5.95 -12.64
N HIS A 118 5.34 6.51 -11.67
CA HIS A 118 5.92 7.22 -10.52
C HIS A 118 6.41 6.24 -9.45
N HIS A 119 7.36 6.67 -8.62
CA HIS A 119 7.87 5.86 -7.50
C HIS A 119 6.79 5.52 -6.45
N ALA A 120 5.84 6.44 -6.26
CA ALA A 120 4.72 6.30 -5.34
C ALA A 120 3.46 6.88 -5.96
N THR A 121 2.32 6.27 -5.64
CA THR A 121 0.99 6.73 -6.03
C THR A 121 0.08 6.71 -4.82
N CYS A 122 -0.83 7.68 -4.75
CA CYS A 122 -1.81 7.80 -3.69
C CYS A 122 -3.20 7.94 -4.32
N TRP A 123 -4.16 7.15 -3.89
CA TRP A 123 -5.55 7.25 -4.31
C TRP A 123 -6.47 7.27 -3.09
N LEU A 124 -7.55 8.04 -3.19
CA LEU A 124 -8.64 7.95 -2.22
C LEU A 124 -9.45 6.68 -2.52
N LEU A 125 -9.78 5.93 -1.49
CA LEU A 125 -10.75 4.84 -1.59
C LEU A 125 -12.15 5.44 -1.38
N PRO A 126 -13.10 5.18 -2.29
CA PRO A 126 -14.50 5.46 -2.04
C PRO A 126 -14.98 4.77 -0.76
N ASP A 127 -15.93 5.38 -0.05
CA ASP A 127 -16.50 4.81 1.18
C ASP A 127 -17.09 3.40 0.97
N SER A 128 -17.58 3.13 -0.25
CA SER A 128 -18.07 1.80 -0.64
C SER A 128 -16.99 0.71 -0.61
N ASP A 129 -15.74 1.09 -0.87
CA ASP A 129 -14.56 0.21 -0.93
C ASP A 129 -13.80 0.16 0.41
N ALA A 130 -14.07 1.11 1.30
CA ALA A 130 -13.42 1.27 2.60
C ALA A 130 -14.23 0.65 3.76
N LYS A 131 -15.12 -0.30 3.47
CA LYS A 131 -15.95 -0.96 4.49
C LYS A 131 -15.09 -1.80 5.45
N PRO A 132 -15.53 -2.03 6.69
CA PRO A 132 -14.85 -2.97 7.58
C PRO A 132 -14.88 -4.39 7.00
N GLY A 133 -13.77 -5.10 7.08
CA GLY A 133 -13.67 -6.47 6.57
C GLY A 133 -12.32 -6.82 5.97
N LEU A 134 -12.28 -7.98 5.31
CA LEU A 134 -11.12 -8.44 4.57
C LEU A 134 -11.22 -7.98 3.12
N HIS A 135 -10.18 -7.31 2.65
CA HIS A 135 -10.02 -6.84 1.29
C HIS A 135 -8.76 -7.42 0.64
N VAL A 136 -8.73 -7.40 -0.68
CA VAL A 136 -7.58 -7.78 -1.49
C VAL A 136 -7.22 -6.64 -2.42
N LEU A 137 -6.01 -6.10 -2.24
CA LEU A 137 -5.33 -5.34 -3.27
C LEU A 137 -4.50 -6.32 -4.10
N ALA A 138 -4.79 -6.41 -5.40
CA ALA A 138 -3.97 -7.16 -6.35
C ALA A 138 -3.27 -6.19 -7.31
N LEU A 139 -2.00 -6.40 -7.56
CA LEU A 139 -1.23 -5.63 -8.54
C LEU A 139 -0.76 -6.56 -9.65
N SER A 140 -1.08 -6.25 -10.90
CA SER A 140 -0.38 -6.79 -12.07
C SER A 140 0.81 -5.89 -12.33
N VAL A 141 2.03 -6.42 -12.30
CA VAL A 141 3.26 -5.62 -12.33
C VAL A 141 4.14 -6.06 -13.48
N SER A 142 4.73 -5.10 -14.20
CA SER A 142 5.92 -5.31 -15.03
C SER A 142 7.08 -4.47 -14.52
N ASN A 143 8.30 -5.02 -14.57
CA ASN A 143 9.51 -4.38 -14.03
C ASN A 143 10.68 -4.41 -15.02
N PHE A 144 10.45 -4.27 -16.33
CA PHE A 144 11.51 -4.38 -17.35
C PHE A 144 12.55 -3.25 -17.31
N TYR A 145 12.30 -2.19 -16.53
CA TYR A 145 13.27 -1.12 -16.24
C TYR A 145 14.08 -1.34 -14.95
N ALA A 146 13.75 -2.37 -14.17
CA ALA A 146 14.55 -2.76 -13.01
C ALA A 146 15.95 -3.22 -13.42
N ARG A 147 16.95 -3.00 -12.57
CA ARG A 147 18.28 -3.62 -12.77
C ARG A 147 18.20 -5.12 -12.51
N THR A 148 18.73 -5.92 -13.44
CA THR A 148 18.84 -7.38 -13.30
C THR A 148 19.62 -7.75 -12.04
N GLY A 149 19.13 -8.73 -11.27
CA GLY A 149 19.78 -9.20 -10.04
C GLY A 149 19.50 -8.33 -8.81
N TYR A 150 18.76 -7.23 -8.95
CA TYR A 150 18.29 -6.44 -7.83
C TYR A 150 16.94 -6.98 -7.36
N SER A 151 16.90 -7.53 -6.15
CA SER A 151 15.63 -7.93 -5.53
C SER A 151 15.00 -6.75 -4.80
N PHE A 152 13.77 -6.40 -5.17
CA PHE A 152 13.01 -5.33 -4.51
C PHE A 152 12.08 -5.93 -3.46
N TYR A 153 12.65 -6.22 -2.29
CA TYR A 153 11.85 -6.57 -1.11
C TYR A 153 11.60 -5.30 -0.30
N ASN A 154 10.38 -4.77 -0.34
CA ASN A 154 9.97 -3.79 0.68
C ASN A 154 9.80 -4.54 2.01
N ARG A 155 10.79 -4.49 2.90
CA ARG A 155 10.64 -5.05 4.25
C ARG A 155 9.53 -4.26 4.95
N SER A 156 8.36 -4.86 5.15
CA SER A 156 7.42 -4.34 6.14
C SER A 156 8.10 -4.53 7.49
N GLY A 157 8.56 -3.44 8.11
CA GLY A 157 9.19 -3.49 9.43
C GLY A 157 8.28 -4.20 10.43
N ASN A 158 8.86 -5.12 11.21
CA ASN A 158 8.28 -5.61 12.45
C ASN A 158 8.26 -4.49 13.49
#